data_AF-A0A849HUG0-F1
#
_entry.id   AF-A0A849HUG0-F1
#
_cell.length_a   1.000
_cell.length_b   1.000
_cell.length_c   1.000
_cell.angle_alpha   90.00
_cell.angle_beta   90.00
_cell.angle_gamma   90.00
#
_symmetry.space_group_name_H-M   'P 1'
#
loop_
_entity.id
_entity.type
_entity.pdbx_description
1 polymer ?
#
loop_
_entity_poly.entity_id
_entity_poly.type
_entity_poly.pdbx_seq_one_letter_code
_entity_poly.pdbx_strand_id
1 'polypeptide(L)'
;MDIQLNFDSSTSLAPAGFVTAMDYAASQLDALITDPVTVSIEVSWNNTVFGEGGANMTAFSYASVVAALKAHASTPAGIEAAANLPAVDPAGTGYLQLTDAQAEALGLMTGSAGPGQDGFVTFGSAGTLLDFSTTGTSVPSDQYDFAGIAEHELTHALGRIDANSGAPQFIMDLYKYAAPGTLQTNGANLTYISVDGGTTALDTLSTTSDLSDWASSAGNDAFTAYANPGALNTISSADMTLMSALGFNVLCFAAGTRIATPDGEVAVESLALGDEVLSLFKGRQRVKWIGISHYDGRFLKGNHLMLPVCIKAGALGDGVPARALWVSPGHGILAGGGLVPAWRLVNGVSVTQAQSVERVSYYHIELAAHDVVFAENCPAESYLDIGERQKFHNAAAFEALYPGEEAAPLACMARLEDGFGLRDAQAAVNARAGIAPVAELAGALRGALEVAGPEVCAGWAVCEACPEVPVELLVFAGAEVVARVVANGYRADVRAAGLGSGCCGFAVAIPAGAKGAVSVRRA
;
A
#
# COMPACT_ATOMS: atom_id res chain seq x y z
N MET A 1 1.24 5.79 -14.08
CA MET A 1 2.53 5.97 -14.76
C MET A 1 2.49 5.27 -16.10
N ASP A 2 3.38 5.67 -17.01
CA ASP A 2 3.57 5.06 -18.33
C ASP A 2 5.07 4.79 -18.56
N ILE A 3 5.54 3.58 -18.26
CA ILE A 3 6.94 3.17 -18.43
C ILE A 3 7.17 2.78 -19.90
N GLN A 4 8.00 3.56 -20.58
CA GLN A 4 8.39 3.36 -21.97
C GLN A 4 9.75 2.65 -22.04
N LEU A 5 9.73 1.36 -22.39
CA LEU A 5 10.93 0.54 -22.51
C LEU A 5 11.62 0.73 -23.87
N ASN A 6 12.85 1.23 -23.86
CA ASN A 6 13.69 1.44 -25.03
C ASN A 6 14.78 0.37 -25.11
N PHE A 7 14.48 -0.73 -25.82
CA PHE A 7 15.41 -1.85 -25.98
C PHE A 7 16.58 -1.49 -26.90
N ASP A 8 17.81 -1.60 -26.40
CA ASP A 8 19.03 -1.37 -27.17
C ASP A 8 19.35 -2.58 -28.09
N SER A 9 20.40 -2.44 -28.90
CA SER A 9 20.80 -3.48 -29.85
C SER A 9 21.24 -4.81 -29.21
N SER A 10 21.71 -4.79 -27.95
CA SER A 10 22.19 -5.99 -27.27
C SER A 10 21.07 -6.95 -26.88
N THR A 11 19.85 -6.45 -26.72
CA THR A 11 18.65 -7.26 -26.41
C THR A 11 18.35 -8.32 -27.48
N SER A 12 18.91 -8.17 -28.68
CA SER A 12 18.89 -9.21 -29.72
C SER A 12 19.62 -10.51 -29.35
N LEU A 13 20.49 -10.46 -28.33
CA LEU A 13 21.20 -11.62 -27.76
C LEU A 13 20.45 -12.23 -26.57
N ALA A 14 19.38 -11.59 -26.10
CA ALA A 14 18.63 -12.07 -24.94
C ALA A 14 17.85 -13.36 -25.25
N PRO A 15 17.65 -14.24 -24.25
CA PRO A 15 16.83 -15.43 -24.41
C PRO A 15 15.39 -15.12 -24.84
N ALA A 16 14.76 -16.11 -25.49
CA ALA A 16 13.36 -16.01 -25.86
C ALA A 16 12.48 -15.80 -24.61
N GLY A 17 11.58 -14.81 -24.68
CA GLY A 17 10.71 -14.43 -23.57
C GLY A 17 11.18 -13.18 -22.82
N PHE A 18 12.45 -12.77 -22.94
CA PHE A 18 12.99 -11.59 -22.25
C PHE A 18 12.15 -10.32 -22.46
N VAL A 19 11.93 -9.93 -23.72
CA VAL A 19 11.15 -8.71 -24.05
C VAL A 19 9.74 -8.79 -23.47
N THR A 20 9.06 -9.93 -23.62
CA THR A 20 7.71 -10.13 -23.09
C THR A 20 7.66 -10.06 -21.56
N ALA A 21 8.68 -10.58 -20.88
CA ALA A 21 8.76 -10.53 -19.42
C ALA A 21 9.13 -9.13 -18.90
N MET A 22 9.93 -8.37 -19.66
CA MET A 22 10.19 -6.96 -19.40
C MET A 22 8.91 -6.11 -19.56
N ASP A 23 8.19 -6.26 -20.68
CA ASP A 23 6.92 -5.57 -20.90
C ASP A 23 5.91 -5.91 -19.81
N TYR A 24 5.88 -7.16 -19.36
CA TYR A 24 5.07 -7.60 -18.23
C TYR A 24 5.45 -6.86 -16.94
N ALA A 25 6.73 -6.87 -16.54
CA ALA A 25 7.20 -6.18 -15.33
C ALA A 25 6.91 -4.67 -15.35
N ALA A 26 7.14 -4.00 -16.48
CA ALA A 26 6.78 -2.59 -16.65
C ALA A 26 5.27 -2.37 -16.50
N SER A 27 4.44 -3.22 -17.13
CA SER A 27 2.97 -3.13 -16.99
C SER A 27 2.48 -3.36 -15.55
N GLN A 28 3.21 -4.18 -14.77
CA GLN A 28 2.89 -4.39 -13.36
C GLN A 28 3.15 -3.14 -12.53
N LEU A 29 4.24 -2.41 -12.81
CA LEU A 29 4.55 -1.15 -12.15
C LEU A 29 3.65 -0.01 -12.63
N ASP A 30 3.31 0.06 -13.92
CA ASP A 30 2.34 1.04 -14.45
C ASP A 30 0.95 0.88 -13.82
N ALA A 31 0.54 -0.36 -13.56
CA ALA A 31 -0.71 -0.67 -12.89
C ALA A 31 -0.68 -0.36 -11.38
N LEU A 32 0.51 -0.33 -10.78
CA LEU A 32 0.74 -0.09 -9.36
C LEU A 32 0.90 1.39 -9.04
N ILE A 33 1.74 2.09 -9.82
CA ILE A 33 2.14 3.47 -9.61
C ILE A 33 1.25 4.34 -10.48
N THR A 34 0.43 5.13 -9.80
CA THR A 34 -0.67 5.77 -10.50
C THR A 34 -0.28 7.16 -11.04
N ASP A 35 0.85 7.72 -10.66
CA ASP A 35 1.28 9.09 -10.99
C ASP A 35 1.35 9.34 -12.51
N PRO A 36 0.91 10.51 -13.02
CA PRO A 36 0.67 10.75 -14.45
C PRO A 36 1.94 11.17 -15.19
N VAL A 37 2.99 10.36 -15.08
CA VAL A 37 4.30 10.61 -15.70
C VAL A 37 4.65 9.49 -16.68
N THR A 38 5.36 9.88 -17.74
CA THR A 38 5.92 8.93 -18.71
C THR A 38 7.40 8.76 -18.36
N VAL A 39 7.79 7.53 -18.01
CA VAL A 39 9.17 7.23 -17.62
C VAL A 39 9.84 6.41 -18.71
N SER A 40 10.84 7.00 -19.37
CA SER A 40 11.61 6.41 -20.45
C SER A 40 12.82 5.65 -19.90
N ILE A 41 12.86 4.33 -20.06
CA ILE A 41 13.92 3.47 -19.52
C ILE A 41 14.67 2.76 -20.64
N GLU A 42 16.00 2.90 -20.70
CA GLU A 42 16.83 2.05 -21.58
C GLU A 42 16.88 0.62 -21.06
N VAL A 43 16.71 -0.36 -21.94
CA VAL A 43 16.81 -1.78 -21.60
C VAL A 43 17.92 -2.42 -22.41
N SER A 44 18.87 -3.06 -21.74
CA SER A 44 19.97 -3.79 -22.40
C SER A 44 20.20 -5.20 -21.82
N TRP A 45 20.89 -6.04 -22.60
CA TRP A 45 21.29 -7.41 -22.24
C TRP A 45 22.82 -7.56 -22.36
N ASN A 46 23.56 -6.84 -21.51
CA ASN A 46 25.03 -6.85 -21.52
C ASN A 46 25.65 -7.04 -20.13
N ASN A 47 24.87 -7.51 -19.15
CA ASN A 47 25.33 -7.60 -17.78
C ASN A 47 25.91 -9.00 -17.46
N THR A 48 26.80 -9.03 -16.47
CA THR A 48 27.38 -10.27 -15.91
C THR A 48 26.65 -10.75 -14.66
N VAL A 49 25.80 -9.91 -14.05
CA VAL A 49 24.87 -10.26 -12.96
C VAL A 49 23.44 -10.42 -13.51
N PHE A 50 22.45 -10.63 -12.64
CA PHE A 50 21.05 -10.76 -13.05
C PHE A 50 20.49 -9.45 -13.63
N GLY A 51 20.69 -8.36 -12.91
CA GLY A 51 20.18 -7.05 -13.25
C GLY A 51 21.05 -5.96 -12.62
N GLU A 52 20.97 -4.77 -13.20
CA GLU A 52 21.46 -3.52 -12.63
C GLU A 52 20.57 -2.40 -13.17
N GLY A 53 19.90 -1.70 -12.27
CA GLY A 53 19.10 -0.52 -12.54
C GLY A 53 19.83 0.76 -12.14
N GLY A 54 19.61 1.82 -12.90
CA GLY A 54 20.13 3.15 -12.60
C GLY A 54 19.23 4.24 -13.14
N ALA A 55 19.46 5.46 -12.67
CA ALA A 55 18.62 6.61 -13.00
C ALA A 55 19.47 7.82 -13.40
N ASN A 56 18.91 8.65 -14.27
CA ASN A 56 19.36 10.02 -14.38
C ASN A 56 18.85 10.82 -13.17
N MET A 57 19.67 11.74 -12.70
CA MET A 57 19.43 12.42 -11.44
C MET A 57 19.63 13.92 -11.56
N THR A 58 18.73 14.65 -10.90
CA THR A 58 18.73 16.10 -10.85
C THR A 58 18.67 16.56 -9.39
N ALA A 59 19.51 17.54 -9.04
CA ALA A 59 19.55 18.09 -7.69
C ALA A 59 18.48 19.17 -7.50
N PHE A 60 17.67 19.04 -6.45
CA PHE A 60 16.67 20.02 -6.04
C PHE A 60 16.91 20.49 -4.62
N SER A 61 16.46 21.69 -4.28
CA SER A 61 16.59 22.18 -2.91
C SER A 61 15.81 21.30 -1.94
N TYR A 62 16.35 21.03 -0.76
CA TYR A 62 15.65 20.22 0.25
C TYR A 62 14.25 20.75 0.54
N ALA A 63 14.13 22.08 0.65
CA ALA A 63 12.86 22.75 0.91
C ALA A 63 11.83 22.53 -0.21
N SER A 64 12.25 22.56 -1.49
CA SER A 64 11.33 22.30 -2.61
C SER A 64 10.89 20.84 -2.66
N VAL A 65 11.80 19.91 -2.37
CA VAL A 65 11.48 18.47 -2.33
C VAL A 65 10.49 18.15 -1.23
N VAL A 66 10.73 18.65 0.00
CA VAL A 66 9.80 18.46 1.13
C VAL A 66 8.44 19.07 0.85
N ALA A 67 8.40 20.27 0.24
CA ALA A 67 7.15 20.91 -0.14
C ALA A 67 6.38 20.09 -1.19
N ALA A 68 7.08 19.56 -2.20
CA ALA A 68 6.48 18.73 -3.25
C ALA A 68 5.95 17.40 -2.69
N LEU A 69 6.73 16.66 -1.88
CA LEU A 69 6.28 15.43 -1.23
C LEU A 69 5.02 15.66 -0.39
N LYS A 70 4.97 16.75 0.40
CA LYS A 70 3.79 17.11 1.20
C LYS A 70 2.57 17.47 0.35
N ALA A 71 2.77 18.16 -0.77
CA ALA A 71 1.68 18.53 -1.66
C ALA A 71 1.17 17.34 -2.48
N HIS A 72 2.06 16.41 -2.82
CA HIS A 72 1.81 15.27 -3.68
C HIS A 72 1.23 14.06 -2.93
N ALA A 73 1.54 13.91 -1.64
CA ALA A 73 1.09 12.81 -0.82
C ALA A 73 -0.45 12.70 -0.76
N SER A 74 -1.00 11.65 -1.37
CA SER A 74 -2.46 11.38 -1.37
C SER A 74 -2.83 9.96 -0.90
N THR A 75 -1.84 9.10 -0.64
CA THR A 75 -2.02 7.79 0.00
C THR A 75 -1.73 7.87 1.50
N PRO A 76 -2.24 6.92 2.30
CA PRO A 76 -1.90 6.86 3.73
C PRO A 76 -0.39 6.78 4.01
N ALA A 77 0.34 5.95 3.24
CA ALA A 77 1.77 5.80 3.40
C ALA A 77 2.53 7.10 3.02
N GLY A 78 2.14 7.73 1.91
CA GLY A 78 2.75 8.98 1.47
C GLY A 78 2.47 10.15 2.42
N ILE A 79 1.27 10.22 3.01
CA ILE A 79 0.91 11.26 3.98
C ILE A 79 1.70 11.08 5.29
N GLU A 80 1.78 9.85 5.81
CA GLU A 80 2.59 9.54 6.99
C GLU A 80 4.07 9.85 6.75
N ALA A 81 4.61 9.40 5.61
CA ALA A 81 5.97 9.69 5.17
C ALA A 81 6.24 11.21 5.11
N ALA A 82 5.35 11.96 4.46
CA ALA A 82 5.48 13.40 4.31
C ALA A 82 5.35 14.17 5.64
N ALA A 83 4.56 13.65 6.59
CA ALA A 83 4.43 14.22 7.93
C ALA A 83 5.70 14.06 8.77
N ASN A 84 6.47 12.99 8.53
CA ASN A 84 7.67 12.65 9.30
C ASN A 84 8.99 13.05 8.64
N LEU A 85 8.95 13.79 7.53
CA LEU A 85 10.14 14.37 6.90
C LEU A 85 10.89 15.30 7.88
N PRO A 86 12.23 15.25 7.93
CA PRO A 86 13.01 16.17 8.76
C PRO A 86 12.69 17.65 8.49
N ALA A 87 12.58 18.45 9.55
CA ALA A 87 12.25 19.87 9.42
C ALA A 87 13.39 20.68 8.76
N VAL A 88 14.62 20.17 8.84
CA VAL A 88 15.82 20.73 8.22
C VAL A 88 16.56 19.61 7.50
N ASP A 89 17.29 19.97 6.46
CA ASP A 89 18.12 19.03 5.72
C ASP A 89 19.12 18.31 6.67
N PRO A 90 19.00 16.99 6.87
CA PRO A 90 19.87 16.25 7.77
C PRO A 90 21.33 16.19 7.28
N ALA A 91 21.58 16.42 5.99
CA ALA A 91 22.93 16.47 5.43
C ALA A 91 23.59 17.85 5.51
N GLY A 92 22.79 18.90 5.71
CA GLY A 92 23.26 20.30 5.75
C GLY A 92 23.83 20.81 4.42
N THR A 93 23.55 20.13 3.31
CA THR A 93 23.99 20.53 1.95
C THR A 93 23.02 21.53 1.32
N GLY A 94 21.76 21.51 1.75
CA GLY A 94 20.64 22.30 1.24
C GLY A 94 19.89 21.63 0.08
N TYR A 95 20.28 20.43 -0.36
CA TYR A 95 19.76 19.78 -1.56
C TYR A 95 19.60 18.27 -1.39
N LEU A 96 18.69 17.68 -2.17
CA LEU A 96 18.57 16.24 -2.40
C LEU A 96 18.72 15.96 -3.90
N GLN A 97 19.27 14.80 -4.22
CA GLN A 97 19.23 14.22 -5.56
C GLN A 97 17.91 13.47 -5.70
N LEU A 98 17.17 13.77 -6.76
CA LEU A 98 16.00 13.01 -7.17
C LEU A 98 16.33 12.32 -8.47
N THR A 99 15.80 11.11 -8.67
CA THR A 99 15.74 10.57 -10.03
C THR A 99 14.84 11.45 -10.88
N ASP A 100 15.09 11.51 -12.18
CA ASP A 100 14.25 12.29 -13.09
C ASP A 100 12.78 11.81 -12.99
N ALA A 101 12.54 10.50 -12.86
CA ALA A 101 11.20 9.94 -12.61
C ALA A 101 10.53 10.45 -11.31
N GLN A 102 11.27 10.53 -10.19
CA GLN A 102 10.74 11.11 -8.94
C GLN A 102 10.42 12.59 -9.08
N ALA A 103 11.33 13.33 -9.71
CA ALA A 103 11.16 14.76 -9.89
C ALA A 103 9.99 15.08 -10.83
N GLU A 104 9.74 14.27 -11.85
CA GLU A 104 8.54 14.36 -12.68
C GLU A 104 7.29 14.04 -11.87
N ALA A 105 7.27 12.93 -11.12
CA ALA A 105 6.10 12.51 -10.33
C ALA A 105 5.71 13.59 -9.29
N LEU A 106 6.71 14.22 -8.69
CA LEU A 106 6.54 15.31 -7.73
C LEU A 106 6.25 16.68 -8.36
N GLY A 107 6.21 16.77 -9.70
CA GLY A 107 5.96 18.01 -10.43
C GLY A 107 7.09 19.04 -10.30
N LEU A 108 8.30 18.60 -9.94
CA LEU A 108 9.51 19.43 -9.84
C LEU A 108 10.22 19.60 -11.19
N MET A 109 9.95 18.72 -12.15
CA MET A 109 10.39 18.84 -13.53
C MET A 109 9.34 18.31 -14.52
N THR A 110 9.54 18.60 -15.81
CA THR A 110 8.72 18.11 -16.92
C THR A 110 9.63 17.61 -18.03
N GLY A 111 9.78 16.29 -18.17
CA GLY A 111 10.70 15.67 -19.12
C GLY A 111 12.16 15.65 -18.62
N SER A 112 12.88 14.58 -18.96
CA SER A 112 14.28 14.35 -18.58
C SER A 112 15.19 15.55 -18.94
N ALA A 113 16.14 15.91 -18.07
CA ALA A 113 17.02 17.08 -18.23
C ALA A 113 18.14 16.89 -19.28
N GLY A 114 18.07 15.84 -20.10
CA GLY A 114 19.08 15.43 -21.08
C GLY A 114 18.49 14.61 -22.25
N PRO A 115 19.32 14.08 -23.16
CA PRO A 115 18.84 13.42 -24.36
C PRO A 115 18.23 12.03 -24.07
N GLY A 116 16.97 11.99 -23.61
CA GLY A 116 15.99 10.99 -24.03
C GLY A 116 15.55 9.88 -23.07
N GLN A 117 16.10 9.78 -21.86
CA GLN A 117 15.74 8.70 -20.91
C GLN A 117 15.82 9.17 -19.45
N ASP A 118 14.96 8.63 -18.60
CA ASP A 118 14.90 8.89 -17.14
C ASP A 118 15.79 7.92 -16.36
N GLY A 119 16.08 6.75 -16.93
CA GLY A 119 16.96 5.75 -16.35
C GLY A 119 17.29 4.62 -17.31
N PHE A 120 17.95 3.60 -16.79
CA PHE A 120 18.33 2.40 -17.52
C PHE A 120 18.20 1.16 -16.63
N VAL A 121 18.03 0.01 -17.27
CA VAL A 121 18.15 -1.31 -16.68
C VAL A 121 18.96 -2.21 -17.61
N THR A 122 19.91 -2.97 -17.06
CA THR A 122 20.73 -3.91 -17.83
C THR A 122 20.76 -5.28 -17.20
N PHE A 123 20.44 -6.30 -18.00
CA PHE A 123 20.26 -7.67 -17.53
C PHE A 123 21.31 -8.62 -18.10
N GLY A 124 21.45 -9.75 -17.42
CA GLY A 124 22.28 -10.88 -17.82
C GLY A 124 21.80 -12.15 -17.14
N SER A 125 22.34 -13.31 -17.55
CA SER A 125 21.94 -14.58 -16.94
C SER A 125 22.72 -14.93 -15.67
N ALA A 126 23.82 -14.20 -15.39
CA ALA A 126 24.84 -14.58 -14.40
C ALA A 126 25.30 -16.05 -14.49
N GLY A 127 25.22 -16.66 -15.68
CA GLY A 127 25.52 -18.08 -15.87
C GLY A 127 24.47 -19.06 -15.33
N THR A 128 23.26 -18.57 -15.01
CA THR A 128 22.13 -19.36 -14.50
C THR A 128 21.00 -19.47 -15.54
N LEU A 129 19.92 -20.17 -15.16
CA LEU A 129 18.68 -20.23 -15.94
C LEU A 129 17.65 -19.25 -15.38
N LEU A 130 17.01 -18.49 -16.26
CA LEU A 130 15.97 -17.52 -15.91
C LEU A 130 14.63 -18.01 -16.48
N ASP A 131 13.59 -17.92 -15.67
CA ASP A 131 12.21 -18.15 -16.08
C ASP A 131 11.59 -16.83 -16.55
N PHE A 132 11.32 -16.74 -17.85
CA PHE A 132 10.68 -15.58 -18.48
C PHE A 132 9.16 -15.73 -18.59
N SER A 133 8.57 -16.68 -17.87
CA SER A 133 7.13 -16.91 -17.90
C SER A 133 6.36 -15.75 -17.27
N THR A 134 5.49 -15.13 -18.06
CA THR A 134 4.56 -14.07 -17.59
C THR A 134 3.21 -14.62 -17.16
N THR A 135 3.02 -15.94 -17.23
CA THR A 135 1.74 -16.63 -16.97
C THR A 135 1.88 -17.79 -15.99
N GLY A 136 3.07 -18.04 -15.48
CA GLY A 136 3.37 -19.11 -14.52
C GLY A 136 2.90 -18.76 -13.11
N THR A 137 2.51 -19.77 -12.33
CA THR A 137 2.24 -19.64 -10.88
C THR A 137 3.37 -20.25 -10.03
N SER A 138 4.46 -20.65 -10.69
CA SER A 138 5.58 -21.36 -10.10
C SER A 138 6.78 -21.23 -11.01
N VAL A 139 7.94 -20.94 -10.42
CA VAL A 139 9.22 -20.95 -11.10
C VAL A 139 9.81 -22.35 -11.01
N PRO A 140 10.36 -22.92 -12.10
CA PRO A 140 11.06 -24.20 -12.04
C PRO A 140 12.19 -24.17 -10.99
N SER A 141 12.40 -25.28 -10.29
CA SER A 141 13.32 -25.34 -9.14
C SER A 141 14.78 -25.00 -9.45
N ASP A 142 15.16 -25.00 -10.72
CA ASP A 142 16.50 -24.69 -11.24
C ASP A 142 16.58 -23.34 -11.98
N GLN A 143 15.50 -22.54 -11.94
CA GLN A 143 15.39 -21.25 -12.62
C GLN A 143 15.06 -20.13 -11.64
N TYR A 144 15.34 -18.90 -12.03
CA TYR A 144 15.02 -17.70 -11.25
C TYR A 144 13.92 -16.87 -11.92
N ASP A 145 13.04 -16.28 -11.12
CA ASP A 145 11.96 -15.42 -11.59
C ASP A 145 12.49 -14.14 -12.26
N PHE A 146 12.47 -14.09 -13.59
CA PHE A 146 12.94 -12.90 -14.28
C PHE A 146 11.99 -11.71 -14.11
N ALA A 147 10.68 -11.93 -13.98
CA ALA A 147 9.73 -10.83 -13.84
C ALA A 147 9.98 -10.05 -12.54
N GLY A 148 10.17 -10.76 -11.42
CA GLY A 148 10.53 -10.13 -10.15
C GLY A 148 11.90 -9.42 -10.19
N ILE A 149 12.88 -9.98 -10.91
CA ILE A 149 14.18 -9.31 -11.15
C ILE A 149 14.00 -8.04 -12.00
N ALA A 150 13.12 -8.06 -13.01
CA ALA A 150 12.85 -6.88 -13.81
C ALA A 150 12.13 -5.78 -13.00
N GLU A 151 11.14 -6.15 -12.17
CA GLU A 151 10.47 -5.24 -11.24
C GLU A 151 11.48 -4.63 -10.23
N HIS A 152 12.44 -5.42 -9.76
CA HIS A 152 13.54 -4.97 -8.91
C HIS A 152 14.33 -3.82 -9.55
N GLU A 153 14.85 -4.02 -10.76
CA GLU A 153 15.72 -3.03 -11.41
C GLU A 153 14.95 -1.81 -11.90
N LEU A 154 13.70 -2.00 -12.35
CA LEU A 154 12.84 -0.88 -12.74
C LEU A 154 12.58 0.04 -11.54
N THR A 155 12.38 -0.50 -10.33
CA THR A 155 12.15 0.35 -9.15
C THR A 155 13.40 1.08 -8.66
N HIS A 156 14.60 0.56 -8.93
CA HIS A 156 15.85 1.34 -8.79
C HIS A 156 15.83 2.56 -9.71
N ALA A 157 15.48 2.37 -11.00
CA ALA A 157 15.36 3.48 -11.94
C ALA A 157 14.28 4.51 -11.52
N LEU A 158 13.23 4.06 -10.81
CA LEU A 158 12.19 4.93 -10.24
C LEU A 158 12.58 5.60 -8.91
N GLY A 159 13.81 5.38 -8.41
CA GLY A 159 14.35 6.10 -7.26
C GLY A 159 14.35 5.37 -5.94
N ARG A 160 14.27 4.03 -5.96
CA ARG A 160 14.66 3.16 -4.85
C ARG A 160 16.20 3.13 -4.70
N ILE A 161 16.80 4.30 -4.46
CA ILE A 161 18.24 4.49 -4.42
C ILE A 161 18.62 5.23 -3.13
N ASP A 162 19.75 4.86 -2.55
CA ASP A 162 20.30 5.44 -1.34
C ASP A 162 21.74 5.97 -1.50
N ALA A 163 22.25 6.66 -0.47
CA ALA A 163 23.61 7.20 -0.48
C ALA A 163 24.70 6.14 -0.25
N ASN A 164 24.33 4.88 0.00
CA ASN A 164 25.12 3.78 0.54
C ASN A 164 25.75 4.08 1.92
N SER A 165 26.55 5.14 2.00
CA SER A 165 27.17 5.64 3.23
C SER A 165 27.36 7.16 3.17
N GLY A 166 27.33 7.81 4.33
CA GLY A 166 27.49 9.26 4.44
C GLY A 166 26.14 9.97 4.63
N ALA A 167 26.16 11.29 4.58
CA ALA A 167 24.95 12.07 4.86
C ALA A 167 23.83 11.76 3.85
N PRO A 168 22.54 11.83 4.24
CA PRO A 168 21.41 11.57 3.35
C PRO A 168 21.50 12.37 2.05
N GLN A 169 21.33 11.72 0.90
CA GLN A 169 21.39 12.38 -0.41
C GLN A 169 20.12 12.20 -1.23
N PHE A 170 19.35 11.14 -0.96
CA PHE A 170 18.15 10.76 -1.70
C PHE A 170 16.91 10.81 -0.81
N ILE A 171 15.71 10.80 -1.43
CA ILE A 171 14.44 10.73 -0.69
C ILE A 171 14.41 9.47 0.20
N MET A 172 14.88 8.33 -0.30
CA MET A 172 14.92 7.07 0.46
C MET A 172 15.74 7.17 1.75
N ASP A 173 16.85 7.95 1.74
CA ASP A 173 17.69 8.14 2.93
C ASP A 173 16.95 8.85 4.08
N LEU A 174 15.91 9.63 3.77
CA LEU A 174 15.08 10.29 4.79
C LEU A 174 14.19 9.30 5.55
N TYR A 175 14.04 8.09 5.04
CA TYR A 175 13.22 7.02 5.60
C TYR A 175 14.05 5.86 6.14
N LYS A 176 15.39 5.98 6.16
CA LYS A 176 16.32 4.97 6.69
C LYS A 176 16.62 5.23 8.15
N TYR A 177 16.26 4.31 9.02
CA TYR A 177 16.39 4.46 10.46
C TYR A 177 17.24 3.37 11.11
N ALA A 178 17.97 3.76 12.17
CA ALA A 178 18.63 2.84 13.10
C ALA A 178 17.72 2.55 14.32
N ALA A 179 16.85 3.51 14.64
CA ALA A 179 15.92 3.52 15.76
C ALA A 179 14.90 4.66 15.53
N PRO A 180 13.76 4.68 16.25
CA PRO A 180 12.81 5.80 16.19
C PRO A 180 13.49 7.16 16.36
N GLY A 181 13.21 8.08 15.44
CA GLY A 181 13.79 9.43 15.38
C GLY A 181 15.29 9.49 15.07
N THR A 182 15.93 8.35 14.76
CA THR A 182 17.37 8.27 14.49
C THR A 182 17.63 7.74 13.09
N LEU A 183 17.92 8.64 12.16
CA LEU A 183 18.31 8.27 10.80
C LEU A 183 19.60 7.45 10.81
N GLN A 184 19.68 6.46 9.92
CA GLN A 184 20.87 5.66 9.68
C GLN A 184 21.53 6.09 8.38
N THR A 185 22.69 6.73 8.52
CA THR A 185 23.45 7.32 7.41
C THR A 185 24.56 6.39 6.92
N ASN A 186 24.70 5.19 7.48
CA ASN A 186 25.66 4.20 7.01
C ASN A 186 24.93 2.88 6.77
N GLY A 187 24.65 2.57 5.50
CA GLY A 187 23.93 1.37 5.10
C GLY A 187 24.70 0.07 5.40
N ALA A 188 26.01 0.12 5.68
CA ALA A 188 26.74 -1.04 6.16
C ALA A 188 26.35 -1.46 7.60
N ASN A 189 25.63 -0.61 8.33
CA ASN A 189 25.02 -0.96 9.60
C ASN A 189 23.60 -1.48 9.39
N LEU A 190 23.09 -2.23 10.37
CA LEU A 190 21.69 -2.64 10.39
C LEU A 190 20.79 -1.40 10.25
N THR A 191 19.97 -1.42 9.20
CA THR A 191 19.11 -0.32 8.78
C THR A 191 17.75 -0.88 8.40
N TYR A 192 16.67 -0.16 8.69
CA TYR A 192 15.34 -0.47 8.18
C TYR A 192 14.68 0.77 7.59
N ILE A 193 13.72 0.57 6.70
CA ILE A 193 12.87 1.64 6.17
C ILE A 193 11.67 1.86 7.09
N SER A 194 11.27 3.10 7.30
CA SER A 194 10.07 3.48 8.05
C SER A 194 9.51 4.81 7.52
N VAL A 195 8.19 4.90 7.43
CA VAL A 195 7.48 6.11 6.98
C VAL A 195 6.97 6.97 8.14
N ASP A 196 6.98 6.44 9.35
CA ASP A 196 6.43 7.05 10.57
C ASP A 196 7.55 7.48 11.55
N GLY A 197 8.62 8.06 11.00
CA GLY A 197 9.71 8.62 11.78
C GLY A 197 10.61 7.59 12.46
N GLY A 198 10.64 6.35 11.96
CA GLY A 198 11.35 5.22 12.56
C GLY A 198 10.52 4.42 13.55
N THR A 199 9.19 4.63 13.62
CA THR A 199 8.31 3.98 14.59
C THR A 199 7.85 2.59 14.14
N THR A 200 7.74 2.32 12.86
CA THR A 200 7.36 0.99 12.35
C THR A 200 8.36 0.61 11.29
N ALA A 201 9.11 -0.47 11.54
CA ALA A 201 9.97 -1.05 10.52
C ALA A 201 9.11 -1.65 9.42
N LEU A 202 9.31 -1.15 8.21
CA LEU A 202 8.66 -1.62 7.00
C LEU A 202 9.31 -2.91 6.51
N ASP A 203 10.62 -2.85 6.30
CA ASP A 203 11.52 -4.01 6.16
C ASP A 203 12.97 -3.57 6.44
N THR A 204 13.86 -4.54 6.62
CA THR A 204 15.29 -4.37 6.87
C THR A 204 16.06 -4.33 5.55
N LEU A 205 17.00 -3.39 5.43
CA LEU A 205 17.88 -3.28 4.28
C LEU A 205 19.06 -4.24 4.38
N SER A 206 19.52 -4.71 3.22
CA SER A 206 20.73 -5.53 3.09
C SER A 206 21.96 -4.74 3.53
N THR A 207 22.91 -5.42 4.16
CA THR A 207 24.21 -4.84 4.58
C THR A 207 25.39 -5.40 3.78
N THR A 208 25.12 -6.32 2.85
CA THR A 208 26.15 -7.13 2.15
C THR A 208 26.07 -7.07 0.63
N SER A 209 25.04 -6.43 0.07
CA SER A 209 24.82 -6.23 -1.37
C SER A 209 24.63 -4.74 -1.66
N ASP A 210 23.73 -4.38 -2.57
CA ASP A 210 23.12 -3.05 -2.64
C ASP A 210 22.41 -2.75 -1.30
N LEU A 211 22.64 -1.55 -0.78
CA LEU A 211 22.16 -1.12 0.53
C LEU A 211 20.75 -0.51 0.46
N SER A 212 20.20 -0.36 -0.75
CA SER A 212 18.81 0.06 -1.03
C SER A 212 17.85 -1.13 -1.18
N ASP A 213 18.37 -2.36 -1.14
CA ASP A 213 17.60 -3.60 -1.27
C ASP A 213 17.17 -4.16 0.07
N TRP A 214 16.08 -4.92 0.10
CA TRP A 214 15.73 -5.68 1.28
C TRP A 214 16.75 -6.78 1.58
N ALA A 215 16.97 -7.01 2.88
CA ALA A 215 17.67 -8.17 3.36
C ALA A 215 16.89 -9.45 3.02
N SER A 216 17.55 -10.60 3.15
CA SER A 216 16.92 -11.90 2.92
C SER A 216 15.76 -12.24 3.88
N SER A 217 15.56 -11.44 4.94
CA SER A 217 14.41 -11.54 5.84
C SER A 217 13.07 -11.25 5.15
N ALA A 218 13.08 -10.50 4.04
CA ALA A 218 11.89 -10.24 3.23
C ALA A 218 11.32 -11.52 2.59
N GLY A 219 12.12 -12.60 2.51
CA GLY A 219 11.72 -13.85 1.90
C GLY A 219 11.79 -13.79 0.37
N ASN A 220 10.76 -14.31 -0.30
CA ASN A 220 10.67 -14.27 -1.76
C ASN A 220 9.93 -12.98 -2.16
N ASP A 221 10.70 -11.96 -2.49
CA ASP A 221 10.22 -10.59 -2.66
C ASP A 221 10.98 -9.94 -3.82
N ALA A 222 10.32 -9.09 -4.60
CA ALA A 222 10.95 -8.47 -5.77
C ALA A 222 12.11 -7.53 -5.38
N PHE A 223 12.04 -6.84 -4.24
CA PHE A 223 13.03 -5.84 -3.81
C PHE A 223 14.16 -6.45 -2.96
N THR A 224 14.18 -7.77 -2.76
CA THR A 224 15.25 -8.44 -2.01
C THR A 224 16.57 -8.47 -2.78
N ALA A 225 17.68 -8.33 -2.05
CA ALA A 225 19.02 -8.34 -2.62
C ALA A 225 19.43 -9.67 -3.26
N TYR A 226 18.75 -10.77 -2.91
CA TYR A 226 19.11 -12.12 -3.35
C TYR A 226 17.87 -12.96 -3.69
N ALA A 227 17.59 -13.12 -4.98
CA ALA A 227 16.59 -14.05 -5.47
C ALA A 227 17.01 -15.52 -5.26
N ASN A 228 16.03 -16.42 -5.11
CA ASN A 228 16.25 -17.86 -4.95
C ASN A 228 15.72 -18.65 -6.16
N PRO A 229 16.37 -19.76 -6.56
CA PRO A 229 15.87 -20.59 -7.63
C PRO A 229 14.58 -21.32 -7.20
N GLY A 230 13.61 -21.44 -8.11
CA GLY A 230 12.29 -22.00 -7.84
C GLY A 230 11.37 -21.12 -7.00
N ALA A 231 11.81 -19.90 -6.66
CA ALA A 231 11.00 -18.92 -5.94
C ALA A 231 10.40 -17.92 -6.92
N LEU A 232 9.10 -17.68 -6.78
CA LEU A 232 8.42 -16.53 -7.38
C LEU A 232 8.66 -15.32 -6.48
N ASN A 233 9.20 -14.23 -7.01
CA ASN A 233 9.50 -13.01 -6.27
C ASN A 233 8.45 -11.96 -6.65
N THR A 234 7.60 -11.58 -5.71
CA THR A 234 6.47 -10.67 -5.96
C THR A 234 6.67 -9.36 -5.23
N ILE A 235 6.14 -8.26 -5.79
CA ILE A 235 6.04 -6.98 -5.08
C ILE A 235 5.14 -7.13 -3.83
N SER A 236 5.69 -6.81 -2.65
CA SER A 236 5.02 -6.91 -1.36
C SER A 236 4.41 -5.60 -0.87
N SER A 237 3.74 -5.65 0.28
CA SER A 237 3.21 -4.44 0.96
C SER A 237 4.30 -3.48 1.39
N ALA A 238 5.49 -3.98 1.72
CA ALA A 238 6.64 -3.15 2.08
C ALA A 238 7.07 -2.32 0.87
N ASP A 239 7.18 -2.96 -0.29
CA ASP A 239 7.59 -2.34 -1.55
C ASP A 239 6.67 -1.17 -1.93
N MET A 240 5.36 -1.40 -1.93
CA MET A 240 4.38 -0.38 -2.29
C MET A 240 4.38 0.80 -1.32
N THR A 241 4.54 0.53 -0.02
CA THR A 241 4.62 1.57 1.01
C THR A 241 5.87 2.40 0.83
N LEU A 242 7.01 1.76 0.52
CA LEU A 242 8.25 2.45 0.18
C LEU A 242 8.05 3.30 -1.06
N MET A 243 7.57 2.74 -2.18
CA MET A 243 7.32 3.51 -3.40
C MET A 243 6.41 4.71 -3.12
N SER A 244 5.39 4.53 -2.29
CA SER A 244 4.53 5.65 -1.94
C SER A 244 5.20 6.75 -1.13
N ALA A 245 6.10 6.40 -0.20
CA ALA A 245 6.95 7.34 0.52
C ALA A 245 7.95 8.06 -0.40
N LEU A 246 8.35 7.40 -1.49
CA LEU A 246 9.22 7.96 -2.53
C LEU A 246 8.46 8.88 -3.50
N GLY A 247 7.13 9.02 -3.36
CA GLY A 247 6.30 9.96 -4.12
C GLY A 247 5.39 9.33 -5.17
N PHE A 248 4.73 8.20 -4.86
CA PHE A 248 3.83 7.47 -5.79
C PHE A 248 2.43 7.06 -5.17
N ASN A 249 1.30 6.99 -5.91
CA ASN A 249 -0.12 6.92 -5.35
C ASN A 249 -1.04 5.64 -5.65
N VAL A 250 -2.14 5.27 -4.88
CA VAL A 250 -3.15 4.09 -5.08
C VAL A 250 -4.57 4.11 -4.31
N LEU A 251 -5.83 3.97 -4.89
CA LEU A 251 -7.25 3.87 -4.23
C LEU A 251 -8.39 3.22 -5.14
N CYS A 252 -9.60 2.64 -4.68
CA CYS A 252 -10.68 1.91 -5.51
C CYS A 252 -12.01 1.24 -4.89
N PHE A 253 -13.18 1.05 -5.60
CA PHE A 253 -14.41 0.20 -5.23
C PHE A 253 -14.50 -1.16 -5.93
N ALA A 254 -14.87 -2.31 -5.31
CA ALA A 254 -14.92 -3.60 -6.03
C ALA A 254 -16.21 -3.86 -6.84
N ALA A 255 -16.10 -4.66 -7.91
CA ALA A 255 -17.21 -5.13 -8.75
C ALA A 255 -18.35 -5.77 -7.94
N GLY A 256 -19.58 -5.60 -8.41
CA GLY A 256 -20.80 -6.11 -7.78
C GLY A 256 -21.36 -5.21 -6.68
N THR A 257 -20.59 -4.22 -6.23
CA THR A 257 -21.03 -3.19 -5.28
C THR A 257 -22.24 -2.44 -5.85
N ARG A 258 -23.34 -2.40 -5.11
CA ARG A 258 -24.58 -1.72 -5.48
C ARG A 258 -24.55 -0.26 -5.06
N ILE A 259 -24.74 0.66 -6.00
CA ILE A 259 -24.77 2.09 -5.77
C ILE A 259 -26.21 2.58 -5.81
N ALA A 260 -26.60 3.38 -4.83
CA ALA A 260 -27.95 3.91 -4.76
C ALA A 260 -28.20 4.92 -5.89
N THR A 261 -29.26 4.69 -6.66
CA THR A 261 -29.82 5.61 -7.66
C THR A 261 -31.24 6.01 -7.25
N PRO A 262 -31.84 7.04 -7.86
CA PRO A 262 -33.24 7.41 -7.61
C PRO A 262 -34.24 6.27 -7.84
N ASP A 263 -33.93 5.33 -8.76
CA ASP A 263 -34.84 4.26 -9.18
C ASP A 263 -34.52 2.89 -8.56
N GLY A 264 -33.57 2.85 -7.61
CA GLY A 264 -33.11 1.63 -6.95
C GLY A 264 -31.59 1.52 -6.94
N GLU A 265 -31.05 0.40 -6.47
CA GLU A 265 -29.60 0.20 -6.47
C GLU A 265 -29.11 -0.48 -7.75
N VAL A 266 -28.00 0.00 -8.30
CA VAL A 266 -27.39 -0.48 -9.56
C VAL A 266 -25.96 -0.95 -9.28
N ALA A 267 -25.51 -2.03 -9.94
CA ALA A 267 -24.11 -2.47 -9.83
C ALA A 267 -23.16 -1.37 -10.31
N VAL A 268 -22.04 -1.14 -9.61
CA VAL A 268 -21.06 -0.12 -10.01
C VAL A 268 -20.53 -0.35 -11.42
N GLU A 269 -20.36 -1.61 -11.83
CA GLU A 269 -19.95 -2.01 -13.18
C GLU A 269 -21.04 -1.83 -14.26
N SER A 270 -22.29 -1.59 -13.84
CA SER A 270 -23.45 -1.39 -14.73
C SER A 270 -23.91 0.06 -14.81
N LEU A 271 -23.33 0.96 -14.00
CA LEU A 271 -23.57 2.39 -14.12
C LEU A 271 -22.97 2.91 -15.43
N ALA A 272 -23.63 3.89 -16.02
CA ALA A 272 -23.18 4.59 -17.22
C ALA A 272 -23.04 6.10 -16.95
N LEU A 273 -22.33 6.78 -17.85
CA LEU A 273 -22.24 8.24 -17.81
C LEU A 273 -23.63 8.86 -17.95
N GLY A 274 -23.87 9.87 -17.12
CA GLY A 274 -25.15 10.59 -17.07
C GLY A 274 -26.20 9.96 -16.17
N ASP A 275 -26.01 8.71 -15.71
CA ASP A 275 -26.88 8.09 -14.71
C ASP A 275 -26.90 8.91 -13.42
N GLU A 276 -28.03 8.94 -12.73
CA GLU A 276 -28.15 9.65 -11.46
C GLU A 276 -27.84 8.70 -10.31
N VAL A 277 -26.93 9.10 -9.43
CA VAL A 277 -26.68 8.46 -8.13
C VAL A 277 -27.14 9.36 -7.00
N LEU A 278 -27.42 8.76 -5.85
CA LEU A 278 -27.68 9.50 -4.62
C LEU A 278 -26.36 9.77 -3.91
N SER A 279 -26.15 11.03 -3.52
CA SER A 279 -25.03 11.49 -2.73
C SER A 279 -25.50 12.18 -1.45
N LEU A 280 -24.62 12.23 -0.45
CA LEU A 280 -24.94 12.70 0.89
C LEU A 280 -25.16 14.21 0.95
N PHE A 281 -24.23 15.00 0.40
CA PHE A 281 -24.27 16.46 0.58
C PHE A 281 -25.02 17.17 -0.55
N LYS A 282 -24.98 16.63 -1.77
CA LYS A 282 -25.54 17.28 -2.97
C LYS A 282 -26.77 16.56 -3.55
N GLY A 283 -27.27 15.52 -2.90
CA GLY A 283 -28.50 14.83 -3.28
C GLY A 283 -28.34 14.03 -4.57
N ARG A 284 -29.21 14.24 -5.57
CA ARG A 284 -29.09 13.54 -6.85
C ARG A 284 -27.95 14.15 -7.66
N GLN A 285 -26.97 13.35 -8.02
CA GLN A 285 -25.81 13.77 -8.82
C GLN A 285 -25.67 12.87 -10.04
N ARG A 286 -25.27 13.45 -11.17
CA ARG A 286 -24.99 12.67 -12.38
C ARG A 286 -23.57 12.13 -12.33
N VAL A 287 -23.43 10.86 -12.69
CA VAL A 287 -22.13 10.24 -12.93
C VAL A 287 -21.51 10.95 -14.13
N LYS A 288 -20.41 11.66 -13.87
CA LYS A 288 -19.62 12.34 -14.89
C LYS A 288 -18.75 11.34 -15.63
N TRP A 289 -18.18 10.39 -14.88
CA TRP A 289 -17.30 9.36 -15.38
C TRP A 289 -17.16 8.18 -14.42
N ILE A 290 -16.71 7.04 -14.94
CA ILE A 290 -16.38 5.85 -14.16
C ILE A 290 -14.96 5.39 -14.52
N GLY A 291 -14.02 5.49 -13.58
CA GLY A 291 -12.66 4.94 -13.74
C GLY A 291 -12.64 3.44 -13.46
N ILE A 292 -11.87 2.66 -14.22
CA ILE A 292 -11.86 1.19 -14.13
C ILE A 292 -10.43 0.63 -14.09
N SER A 293 -10.18 -0.30 -13.17
CA SER A 293 -8.92 -1.08 -13.06
C SER A 293 -9.23 -2.56 -12.83
N HIS A 294 -8.41 -3.48 -13.35
CA HIS A 294 -8.64 -4.93 -13.27
C HIS A 294 -7.38 -5.66 -12.82
N TYR A 295 -7.50 -6.54 -11.82
CA TYR A 295 -6.37 -7.27 -11.24
C TYR A 295 -6.66 -8.77 -11.13
N ASP A 296 -5.71 -9.58 -11.56
CA ASP A 296 -5.80 -11.04 -11.47
C ASP A 296 -5.51 -11.55 -10.05
N GLY A 297 -6.15 -12.65 -9.64
CA GLY A 297 -6.00 -13.23 -8.30
C GLY A 297 -4.57 -13.63 -7.93
N ARG A 298 -3.71 -13.84 -8.93
CA ARG A 298 -2.28 -14.12 -8.73
C ARG A 298 -1.53 -12.91 -8.21
N PHE A 299 -1.77 -11.74 -8.79
CA PHE A 299 -1.24 -10.45 -8.32
C PHE A 299 -1.74 -10.12 -6.90
N LEU A 300 -2.95 -10.57 -6.56
CA LEU A 300 -3.60 -10.25 -5.29
C LEU A 300 -3.21 -11.21 -4.15
N LYS A 301 -2.65 -12.39 -4.44
CA LYS A 301 -2.38 -13.42 -3.42
C LYS A 301 -1.26 -12.96 -2.48
N GLY A 302 -1.59 -12.74 -1.20
CA GLY A 302 -0.65 -12.23 -0.20
C GLY A 302 -0.47 -10.70 -0.24
N ASN A 303 -1.03 -10.02 -1.24
CA ASN A 303 -0.96 -8.57 -1.38
C ASN A 303 -2.11 -7.89 -0.60
N HIS A 304 -1.93 -7.74 0.72
CA HIS A 304 -2.96 -7.19 1.61
C HIS A 304 -3.32 -5.71 1.32
N LEU A 305 -2.48 -4.97 0.59
CA LEU A 305 -2.75 -3.58 0.20
C LEU A 305 -3.63 -3.45 -1.05
N MET A 306 -3.74 -4.52 -1.83
CA MET A 306 -4.61 -4.59 -3.02
C MET A 306 -5.79 -5.54 -2.83
N LEU A 307 -5.70 -6.47 -1.87
CA LEU A 307 -6.80 -7.34 -1.52
C LEU A 307 -7.99 -6.51 -1.00
N PRO A 308 -9.22 -6.87 -1.37
CA PRO A 308 -10.40 -6.17 -0.89
C PRO A 308 -10.56 -6.21 0.63
N VAL A 309 -10.91 -5.07 1.24
CA VAL A 309 -11.52 -5.03 2.57
C VAL A 309 -13.02 -5.32 2.43
N CYS A 310 -13.52 -6.27 3.21
CA CYS A 310 -14.92 -6.59 3.37
C CYS A 310 -15.48 -5.88 4.60
N ILE A 311 -16.48 -5.04 4.42
CA ILE A 311 -17.30 -4.47 5.49
C ILE A 311 -18.62 -5.23 5.49
N LYS A 312 -18.86 -6.08 6.49
CA LYS A 312 -20.06 -6.92 6.55
C LYS A 312 -21.33 -6.09 6.72
N ALA A 313 -22.46 -6.65 6.31
CA ALA A 313 -23.75 -6.00 6.49
C ALA A 313 -23.98 -5.61 7.96
N GLY A 314 -24.37 -4.36 8.20
CA GLY A 314 -24.64 -3.82 9.53
C GLY A 314 -23.40 -3.45 10.36
N ALA A 315 -22.19 -3.55 9.81
CA ALA A 315 -20.95 -3.33 10.55
C ALA A 315 -20.77 -1.89 11.06
N LEU A 316 -21.30 -0.90 10.33
CA LEU A 316 -21.10 0.54 10.61
C LEU A 316 -22.36 1.21 11.18
N GLY A 317 -23.52 0.58 11.02
CA GLY A 317 -24.84 1.16 11.30
C GLY A 317 -25.93 0.10 11.13
N ASP A 318 -27.14 0.38 11.59
CA ASP A 318 -28.26 -0.55 11.38
C ASP A 318 -28.58 -0.60 9.89
N GLY A 319 -28.31 -1.76 9.26
CA GLY A 319 -28.39 -1.90 7.82
C GLY A 319 -27.31 -1.13 7.04
N VAL A 320 -26.17 -0.82 7.66
CA VAL A 320 -25.04 -0.11 7.03
C VAL A 320 -23.73 -0.90 7.17
N PRO A 321 -23.15 -1.37 6.06
CA PRO A 321 -23.78 -1.51 4.76
C PRO A 321 -24.99 -2.47 4.82
N ALA A 322 -25.92 -2.40 3.85
CA ALA A 322 -27.08 -3.27 3.75
C ALA A 322 -26.70 -4.70 3.32
N ARG A 323 -25.58 -4.83 2.59
CA ARG A 323 -24.93 -6.09 2.20
C ARG A 323 -23.43 -5.98 2.48
N ALA A 324 -22.67 -7.05 2.28
CA ALA A 324 -21.22 -6.95 2.40
C ALA A 324 -20.67 -6.00 1.31
N LEU A 325 -19.98 -4.94 1.74
CA LEU A 325 -19.31 -3.97 0.86
C LEU A 325 -17.83 -4.34 0.71
N TRP A 326 -17.36 -4.42 -0.52
CA TRP A 326 -15.98 -4.76 -0.85
C TRP A 326 -15.30 -3.56 -1.52
N VAL A 327 -14.20 -3.10 -0.95
CA VAL A 327 -13.46 -1.91 -1.41
C VAL A 327 -11.96 -2.15 -1.35
N SER A 328 -11.17 -1.36 -2.07
CA SER A 328 -9.72 -1.38 -1.86
C SER A 328 -9.39 -0.84 -0.46
N PRO A 329 -8.26 -1.25 0.14
CA PRO A 329 -7.94 -0.91 1.52
C PRO A 329 -7.95 0.59 1.82
N GLY A 330 -7.47 1.42 0.90
CA GLY A 330 -7.39 2.87 1.08
C GLY A 330 -8.71 3.64 0.89
N HIS A 331 -9.77 3.00 0.41
CA HIS A 331 -11.01 3.66 0.04
C HIS A 331 -11.69 4.35 1.25
N GLY A 332 -12.12 5.61 1.07
CA GLY A 332 -12.72 6.40 2.14
C GLY A 332 -14.16 5.98 2.48
N ILE A 333 -14.39 5.62 3.74
CA ILE A 333 -15.70 5.25 4.30
C ILE A 333 -16.13 6.31 5.31
N LEU A 334 -17.35 6.81 5.21
CA LEU A 334 -17.82 7.81 6.17
C LEU A 334 -18.05 7.18 7.55
N ALA A 335 -17.20 7.53 8.51
CA ALA A 335 -17.29 7.11 9.90
C ALA A 335 -16.67 8.16 10.84
N GLY A 336 -17.16 8.28 12.07
CA GLY A 336 -16.57 9.22 13.04
C GLY A 336 -16.61 10.70 12.62
N GLY A 337 -17.52 11.07 11.71
CA GLY A 337 -17.65 12.44 11.20
C GLY A 337 -16.70 12.82 10.06
N GLY A 338 -15.98 11.85 9.47
CA GLY A 338 -15.11 12.07 8.32
C GLY A 338 -14.89 10.81 7.49
N LEU A 339 -14.04 10.89 6.47
CA LEU A 339 -13.73 9.75 5.58
C LEU A 339 -12.57 8.94 6.17
N VAL A 340 -12.87 7.75 6.68
CA VAL A 340 -11.89 6.81 7.26
C VAL A 340 -11.49 5.78 6.20
N PRO A 341 -10.20 5.56 5.93
CA PRO A 341 -9.76 4.49 5.04
C PRO A 341 -10.25 3.12 5.54
N ALA A 342 -10.79 2.28 4.64
CA ALA A 342 -11.41 1.01 5.00
C ALA A 342 -10.50 0.08 5.84
N TRP A 343 -9.19 0.07 5.57
CA TRP A 343 -8.21 -0.72 6.32
C TRP A 343 -8.12 -0.33 7.81
N ARG A 344 -8.37 0.94 8.15
CA ARG A 344 -8.36 1.44 9.54
C ARG A 344 -9.55 0.95 10.35
N LEU A 345 -10.59 0.42 9.69
CA LEU A 345 -11.79 -0.14 10.32
C LEU A 345 -11.72 -1.66 10.47
N VAL A 346 -10.68 -2.32 9.95
CA VAL A 346 -10.52 -3.79 10.02
C VAL A 346 -10.44 -4.21 11.49
N ASN A 347 -11.46 -4.92 11.92
CA ASN A 347 -11.57 -5.43 13.28
C ASN A 347 -11.64 -6.95 13.33
N GLY A 348 -11.57 -7.64 12.19
CA GLY A 348 -11.60 -9.10 11.99
C GLY A 348 -12.95 -9.80 12.27
N VAL A 349 -13.96 -9.08 12.80
CA VAL A 349 -15.31 -9.62 13.05
C VAL A 349 -16.30 -9.08 12.04
N SER A 350 -16.56 -7.78 12.05
CA SER A 350 -17.52 -7.11 11.18
C SER A 350 -16.86 -6.43 9.98
N VAL A 351 -15.55 -6.16 10.06
CA VAL A 351 -14.73 -5.66 8.95
C VAL A 351 -13.47 -6.51 8.83
N THR A 352 -13.25 -7.12 7.67
CA THR A 352 -12.21 -8.15 7.46
C THR A 352 -11.45 -7.93 6.15
N GLN A 353 -10.15 -8.17 6.15
CA GLN A 353 -9.33 -8.21 4.93
C GLN A 353 -9.52 -9.55 4.19
N ALA A 354 -9.70 -9.54 2.87
CA ALA A 354 -9.68 -10.77 2.07
C ALA A 354 -8.32 -11.46 2.18
N GLN A 355 -8.29 -12.80 2.18
CA GLN A 355 -7.04 -13.57 2.17
C GLN A 355 -6.60 -13.95 0.75
N SER A 356 -7.56 -14.13 -0.17
CA SER A 356 -7.35 -14.35 -1.59
C SER A 356 -8.64 -14.08 -2.36
N VAL A 357 -8.51 -13.75 -3.64
CA VAL A 357 -9.61 -13.68 -4.61
C VAL A 357 -9.12 -14.21 -5.96
N GLU A 358 -10.00 -14.72 -6.82
CA GLU A 358 -9.63 -15.20 -8.15
C GLU A 358 -9.34 -14.06 -9.13
N ARG A 359 -10.05 -12.94 -8.96
CA ARG A 359 -9.89 -11.68 -9.69
C ARG A 359 -10.60 -10.58 -8.90
N VAL A 360 -10.14 -9.34 -9.01
CA VAL A 360 -10.93 -8.18 -8.63
C VAL A 360 -10.95 -7.16 -9.76
N SER A 361 -12.10 -6.52 -9.95
CA SER A 361 -12.21 -5.33 -10.80
C SER A 361 -12.63 -4.20 -9.90
N TYR A 362 -11.92 -3.09 -10.00
CA TYR A 362 -12.17 -1.91 -9.20
C TYR A 362 -12.69 -0.76 -10.06
N TYR A 363 -13.59 0.03 -9.47
CA TYR A 363 -14.31 1.12 -10.10
C TYR A 363 -14.23 2.40 -9.27
N HIS A 364 -14.27 3.54 -9.95
CA HIS A 364 -14.30 4.87 -9.34
C HIS A 364 -15.44 5.67 -9.92
N ILE A 365 -16.27 6.26 -9.06
CA ILE A 365 -17.41 7.06 -9.51
C ILE A 365 -17.02 8.52 -9.41
N GLU A 366 -16.85 9.19 -10.55
CA GLU A 366 -16.64 10.63 -10.60
C GLU A 366 -17.99 11.35 -10.77
N LEU A 367 -18.20 12.39 -9.96
CA LEU A 367 -19.34 13.30 -10.05
C LEU A 367 -18.89 14.67 -10.53
N ALA A 368 -19.83 15.56 -10.88
CA ALA A 368 -19.49 16.95 -11.24
C ALA A 368 -18.78 17.71 -10.11
N ALA A 369 -19.02 17.34 -8.86
CA ALA A 369 -18.27 17.80 -7.70
C ALA A 369 -18.12 16.64 -6.71
N HIS A 370 -16.94 16.53 -6.09
CA HIS A 370 -16.65 15.48 -5.12
C HIS A 370 -17.69 15.46 -3.99
N ASP A 371 -18.17 14.27 -3.65
CA ASP A 371 -19.19 14.02 -2.64
C ASP A 371 -19.04 12.59 -2.06
N VAL A 372 -19.98 12.19 -1.22
CA VAL A 372 -20.10 10.84 -0.66
C VAL A 372 -21.29 10.15 -1.30
N VAL A 373 -21.07 9.03 -1.99
CA VAL A 373 -22.12 8.20 -2.62
C VAL A 373 -22.58 7.11 -1.65
N PHE A 374 -23.75 6.53 -1.87
CA PHE A 374 -24.22 5.38 -1.09
C PHE A 374 -23.94 4.07 -1.81
N ALA A 375 -22.96 3.30 -1.31
CA ALA A 375 -22.56 1.99 -1.80
C ALA A 375 -23.01 0.88 -0.83
N GLU A 376 -23.90 -0.01 -1.25
CA GLU A 376 -24.60 -0.98 -0.41
C GLU A 376 -25.23 -0.28 0.80
N ASN A 377 -25.90 0.87 0.59
CA ASN A 377 -26.43 1.74 1.65
C ASN A 377 -25.36 2.30 2.64
N CYS A 378 -24.06 2.19 2.32
CA CYS A 378 -22.97 2.78 3.09
C CYS A 378 -22.46 4.06 2.42
N PRO A 379 -22.39 5.20 3.14
CA PRO A 379 -21.78 6.40 2.59
C PRO A 379 -20.27 6.18 2.40
N ALA A 380 -19.80 6.29 1.16
CA ALA A 380 -18.43 6.06 0.73
C ALA A 380 -17.96 7.14 -0.25
N GLU A 381 -16.67 7.37 -0.31
CA GLU A 381 -16.03 8.44 -1.08
C GLU A 381 -16.25 8.28 -2.59
N SER A 382 -16.73 9.34 -3.27
CA SER A 382 -16.65 9.44 -4.74
C SER A 382 -15.22 9.75 -5.18
N TYR A 383 -14.88 9.58 -6.44
CA TYR A 383 -13.55 9.95 -6.94
C TYR A 383 -13.32 11.46 -6.79
N LEU A 384 -12.29 11.82 -6.05
CA LEU A 384 -11.76 13.18 -6.00
C LEU A 384 -10.75 13.35 -7.12
N ASP A 385 -11.07 14.17 -8.11
CA ASP A 385 -10.16 14.47 -9.20
C ASP A 385 -9.04 15.42 -8.74
N ILE A 386 -7.93 14.82 -8.34
CA ILE A 386 -6.70 15.50 -7.93
C ILE A 386 -5.63 15.54 -9.05
N GLY A 387 -6.01 15.33 -10.32
CA GLY A 387 -5.06 15.33 -11.47
C GLY A 387 -4.72 13.94 -12.00
N GLU A 388 -5.41 12.93 -11.48
CA GLU A 388 -4.92 11.57 -11.43
C GLU A 388 -5.76 10.64 -12.33
N ARG A 389 -6.36 11.17 -13.40
CA ARG A 389 -7.33 10.42 -14.21
C ARG A 389 -6.69 9.42 -15.18
N GLN A 390 -5.45 9.67 -15.60
CA GLN A 390 -4.72 8.78 -16.52
C GLN A 390 -4.41 7.39 -15.94
N LYS A 391 -4.64 7.22 -14.63
CA LYS A 391 -4.48 6.00 -13.82
C LYS A 391 -5.35 4.82 -14.22
N PHE A 392 -6.46 5.10 -14.89
CA PHE A 392 -7.51 4.12 -15.14
C PHE A 392 -7.36 3.52 -16.53
N HIS A 393 -7.66 2.23 -16.68
CA HIS A 393 -7.56 1.52 -17.97
C HIS A 393 -8.43 2.16 -19.08
N ASN A 394 -9.40 2.99 -18.70
CA ASN A 394 -10.30 3.69 -19.60
C ASN A 394 -10.13 5.22 -19.58
N ALA A 395 -8.99 5.76 -19.14
CA ALA A 395 -8.73 7.19 -19.08
C ALA A 395 -8.90 7.90 -20.44
N ALA A 396 -8.45 7.27 -21.53
CA ALA A 396 -8.60 7.79 -22.89
C ALA A 396 -10.08 8.03 -23.28
N ALA A 397 -11.02 7.28 -22.70
CA ALA A 397 -12.44 7.48 -22.94
C ALA A 397 -12.96 8.78 -22.29
N PHE A 398 -12.39 9.19 -21.15
CA PHE A 398 -12.72 10.49 -20.55
C PHE A 398 -12.20 11.65 -21.40
N GLU A 399 -10.93 11.59 -21.81
CA GLU A 399 -10.31 12.65 -22.62
C GLU A 399 -11.08 12.89 -23.92
N ALA A 400 -11.59 11.82 -24.54
CA ALA A 400 -12.43 11.92 -25.73
C ALA A 400 -13.78 12.63 -25.48
N LEU A 401 -14.32 12.55 -24.26
CA LEU A 401 -15.60 13.15 -23.87
C LEU A 401 -15.45 14.59 -23.35
N TYR A 402 -14.35 14.86 -22.66
CA TYR A 402 -14.09 16.13 -21.98
C TYR A 402 -12.67 16.66 -22.32
N PRO A 403 -12.40 16.98 -23.59
CA PRO A 403 -11.05 17.33 -24.03
C PRO A 403 -10.56 18.60 -23.35
N GLY A 404 -9.40 18.52 -22.71
CA GLY A 404 -8.75 19.64 -22.02
C GLY A 404 -9.42 20.11 -20.73
N GLU A 405 -10.27 19.29 -20.10
CA GLU A 405 -10.82 19.61 -18.77
C GLU A 405 -9.76 19.42 -17.66
N GLU A 406 -9.52 20.46 -16.86
CA GLU A 406 -8.55 20.46 -15.77
C GLU A 406 -9.13 19.88 -14.46
N ALA A 407 -8.24 19.38 -13.59
CA ALA A 407 -8.61 18.80 -12.30
C ALA A 407 -9.14 19.84 -11.30
N ALA A 408 -10.08 19.40 -10.44
CA ALA A 408 -10.76 20.24 -9.46
C ALA A 408 -10.75 19.62 -8.06
N PRO A 409 -9.64 19.74 -7.30
CA PRO A 409 -9.39 18.98 -6.07
C PRO A 409 -10.10 19.57 -4.84
N LEU A 410 -11.42 19.78 -4.90
CA LEU A 410 -12.19 20.28 -3.76
C LEU A 410 -12.88 19.14 -3.01
N ALA A 411 -12.26 18.67 -1.92
CA ALA A 411 -12.85 17.65 -1.06
C ALA A 411 -14.12 18.15 -0.34
N CYS A 412 -15.11 17.28 -0.15
CA CYS A 412 -16.37 17.63 0.53
C CYS A 412 -16.28 17.47 2.05
N MET A 413 -15.25 16.75 2.53
CA MET A 413 -15.07 16.39 3.93
C MET A 413 -13.60 16.05 4.20
N ALA A 414 -13.19 16.14 5.47
CA ALA A 414 -11.86 15.74 5.91
C ALA A 414 -11.69 14.21 5.92
N ARG A 415 -10.49 13.77 5.56
CA ARG A 415 -10.05 12.38 5.70
C ARG A 415 -9.49 12.16 7.11
N LEU A 416 -9.94 11.11 7.79
CA LEU A 416 -9.58 10.78 9.17
C LEU A 416 -8.61 9.60 9.18
N GLU A 417 -7.32 9.91 9.18
CA GLU A 417 -6.25 8.90 9.20
C GLU A 417 -5.77 8.61 10.63
N ASP A 418 -5.96 9.56 11.54
CA ASP A 418 -5.59 9.49 12.95
C ASP A 418 -6.55 10.31 13.84
N GLY A 419 -6.15 10.54 15.09
CA GLY A 419 -6.86 11.43 16.01
C GLY A 419 -8.14 10.86 16.63
N PHE A 420 -8.92 11.74 17.28
CA PHE A 420 -10.10 11.34 18.06
C PHE A 420 -11.25 10.83 17.16
N GLY A 421 -11.46 11.44 15.99
CA GLY A 421 -12.51 11.03 15.07
C GLY A 421 -12.32 9.58 14.58
N LEU A 422 -11.09 9.18 14.27
CA LEU A 422 -10.80 7.78 13.93
C LEU A 422 -11.05 6.84 15.12
N ARG A 423 -10.59 7.21 16.32
CA ARG A 423 -10.79 6.38 17.52
C ARG A 423 -12.27 6.14 17.82
N ASP A 424 -13.09 7.17 17.66
CA ASP A 424 -14.53 7.08 17.86
C ASP A 424 -15.19 6.18 16.80
N ALA A 425 -14.74 6.27 15.54
CA ALA A 425 -15.19 5.38 14.48
C ALA A 425 -14.87 3.91 14.78
N GLN A 426 -13.61 3.61 15.16
CA GLN A 426 -13.18 2.25 15.51
C GLN A 426 -13.96 1.70 16.71
N ALA A 427 -14.14 2.51 17.77
CA ALA A 427 -14.89 2.11 18.95
C ALA A 427 -16.35 1.78 18.62
N ALA A 428 -17.01 2.60 17.80
CA ALA A 428 -18.39 2.37 17.38
C ALA A 428 -18.54 1.08 16.56
N VAL A 429 -17.64 0.83 15.61
CA VAL A 429 -17.64 -0.38 14.77
C VAL A 429 -17.37 -1.64 15.62
N ASN A 430 -16.46 -1.55 16.58
CA ASN A 430 -16.17 -2.66 17.50
C ASN A 430 -17.36 -2.97 18.41
N ALA A 431 -17.94 -1.97 19.05
CA ALA A 431 -19.11 -2.14 19.91
C ALA A 431 -20.27 -2.81 19.16
N ARG A 432 -20.52 -2.39 17.91
CA ARG A 432 -21.53 -3.00 17.03
C ARG A 432 -21.25 -4.45 16.70
N ALA A 433 -19.98 -4.82 16.55
CA ALA A 433 -19.57 -6.20 16.30
C ALA A 433 -19.73 -7.12 17.53
N GLY A 434 -20.23 -6.60 18.66
CA GLY A 434 -20.27 -7.33 19.93
C GLY A 434 -18.88 -7.52 20.53
N ILE A 435 -17.87 -6.78 20.02
CA ILE A 435 -16.55 -6.71 20.62
C ILE A 435 -16.70 -5.82 21.83
N ALA A 436 -16.80 -6.44 23.00
CA ALA A 436 -17.04 -5.71 24.22
C ALA A 436 -15.82 -4.82 24.53
N PRO A 437 -16.04 -3.52 24.80
CA PRO A 437 -15.01 -2.70 25.40
C PRO A 437 -14.70 -3.30 26.76
N VAL A 438 -13.46 -3.16 27.17
CA VAL A 438 -12.92 -4.03 28.20
C VAL A 438 -13.53 -3.83 29.58
N ALA A 439 -14.01 -2.64 29.88
CA ALA A 439 -14.70 -2.38 31.13
C ALA A 439 -15.96 -3.26 31.34
N GLU A 440 -16.51 -3.87 30.28
CA GLU A 440 -17.77 -4.63 30.32
C GLU A 440 -17.60 -6.16 30.49
N LEU A 441 -16.42 -6.73 30.20
CA LEU A 441 -16.22 -8.19 30.32
C LEU A 441 -15.81 -8.58 31.76
N ALA A 442 -16.67 -9.32 32.47
CA ALA A 442 -16.36 -9.95 33.76
C ALA A 442 -15.65 -11.31 33.58
N GLY A 443 -14.71 -11.67 34.47
CA GLY A 443 -13.98 -12.96 34.45
C GLY A 443 -12.48 -12.82 34.20
N ALA A 444 -11.70 -13.89 34.35
CA ALA A 444 -10.25 -13.87 34.09
C ALA A 444 -9.94 -13.96 32.58
N LEU A 445 -8.84 -13.33 32.15
CA LEU A 445 -8.25 -13.56 30.83
C LEU A 445 -7.42 -14.84 30.89
N ARG A 446 -7.64 -15.75 29.96
CA ARG A 446 -6.76 -16.88 29.68
C ARG A 446 -6.19 -16.71 28.28
N GLY A 447 -4.90 -16.92 28.11
CA GLY A 447 -4.25 -16.70 26.83
C GLY A 447 -2.78 -17.06 26.87
N ALA A 448 -2.16 -17.02 25.69
CA ALA A 448 -0.72 -17.13 25.56
C ALA A 448 -0.23 -16.04 24.62
N LEU A 449 0.86 -15.39 25.02
CA LEU A 449 1.69 -14.62 24.12
C LEU A 449 2.66 -15.57 23.46
N GLU A 450 2.49 -15.76 22.16
CA GLU A 450 3.31 -16.66 21.36
C GLU A 450 4.44 -15.88 20.68
N VAL A 451 4.14 -14.62 20.35
CA VAL A 451 5.11 -13.64 19.92
C VAL A 451 4.95 -12.41 20.81
N ALA A 452 5.97 -12.11 21.60
CA ALA A 452 6.06 -10.90 22.40
C ALA A 452 7.38 -10.20 22.06
N GLY A 453 7.52 -9.86 20.78
CA GLY A 453 8.69 -9.21 20.22
C GLY A 453 8.55 -7.69 20.21
N PRO A 454 9.65 -6.97 19.91
CA PRO A 454 9.65 -5.51 19.83
C PRO A 454 8.85 -4.95 18.63
N GLU A 455 8.52 -5.77 17.63
CA GLU A 455 7.84 -5.36 16.40
C GLU A 455 6.41 -5.90 16.28
N VAL A 456 6.16 -7.09 16.81
CA VAL A 456 4.84 -7.71 16.78
C VAL A 456 4.53 -8.39 18.10
N CYS A 457 3.30 -8.19 18.54
CA CYS A 457 2.71 -8.92 19.64
C CYS A 457 1.58 -9.77 19.08
N ALA A 458 1.76 -11.07 19.15
CA ALA A 458 0.80 -12.04 18.68
C ALA A 458 0.61 -13.16 19.69
N GLY A 459 -0.57 -13.75 19.63
CA GLY A 459 -0.94 -14.81 20.53
C GLY A 459 -2.42 -15.04 20.47
N TRP A 460 -2.97 -15.51 21.58
CA TRP A 460 -4.40 -15.64 21.72
C TRP A 460 -4.85 -15.28 23.14
N ALA A 461 -6.07 -14.81 23.25
CA ALA A 461 -6.68 -14.45 24.51
C ALA A 461 -8.19 -14.70 24.47
N VAL A 462 -8.72 -15.32 25.52
CA VAL A 462 -10.15 -15.53 25.77
C VAL A 462 -10.51 -15.02 27.16
N CYS A 463 -11.74 -14.54 27.32
CA CYS A 463 -12.32 -14.34 28.63
C CYS A 463 -12.96 -15.65 29.09
N GLU A 464 -12.53 -16.22 30.23
CA GLU A 464 -13.02 -17.54 30.68
C GLU A 464 -14.53 -17.56 30.97
N ALA A 465 -15.12 -16.43 31.35
CA ALA A 465 -16.56 -16.33 31.60
C ALA A 465 -17.40 -16.19 30.32
N CYS A 466 -16.77 -15.81 29.21
CA CYS A 466 -17.41 -15.61 27.90
C CYS A 466 -16.41 -15.93 26.77
N PRO A 467 -15.98 -17.20 26.64
CA PRO A 467 -14.93 -17.60 25.69
C PRO A 467 -15.37 -17.49 24.23
N GLU A 468 -16.66 -17.23 24.00
CA GLU A 468 -17.24 -17.02 22.66
C GLU A 468 -17.16 -15.57 22.18
N VAL A 469 -16.81 -14.62 23.07
CA VAL A 469 -16.77 -13.18 22.76
C VAL A 469 -15.31 -12.75 22.56
N PRO A 470 -14.94 -12.26 21.36
CA PRO A 470 -13.63 -11.68 21.13
C PRO A 470 -13.33 -10.56 22.12
N VAL A 471 -12.11 -10.56 22.66
CA VAL A 471 -11.71 -9.61 23.69
C VAL A 471 -10.85 -8.53 23.06
N GLU A 472 -11.21 -7.27 23.30
CA GLU A 472 -10.32 -6.16 23.00
C GLU A 472 -9.18 -6.13 24.02
N LEU A 473 -7.97 -5.91 23.54
CA LEU A 473 -6.75 -6.02 24.31
C LEU A 473 -6.00 -4.71 24.18
N LEU A 474 -5.41 -4.28 25.29
CA LEU A 474 -4.32 -3.32 25.23
C LEU A 474 -3.02 -4.09 25.33
N VAL A 475 -2.17 -3.76 24.38
CA VAL A 475 -0.79 -4.17 24.41
C VAL A 475 -0.02 -3.06 25.08
N PHE A 476 0.67 -3.43 26.15
CA PHE A 476 1.52 -2.54 26.91
C PHE A 476 2.97 -2.85 26.60
N ALA A 477 3.81 -1.82 26.56
CA ALA A 477 5.23 -1.96 26.78
C ALA A 477 5.58 -1.24 28.09
N GLY A 478 6.01 -2.01 29.09
CA GLY A 478 6.17 -1.48 30.44
C GLY A 478 4.83 -1.02 31.04
N ALA A 479 4.65 0.29 31.21
CA ALA A 479 3.43 0.89 31.74
C ALA A 479 2.59 1.63 30.69
N GLU A 480 3.11 1.78 29.47
CA GLU A 480 2.48 2.53 28.38
C GLU A 480 1.62 1.61 27.51
N VAL A 481 0.45 2.10 27.10
CA VAL A 481 -0.42 1.43 26.12
C VAL A 481 0.07 1.78 24.74
N VAL A 482 0.53 0.77 23.99
CA VAL A 482 1.18 0.97 22.69
C VAL A 482 0.31 0.48 21.54
N ALA A 483 -0.57 -0.48 21.76
CA ALA A 483 -1.53 -0.89 20.74
C ALA A 483 -2.85 -1.33 21.36
N ARG A 484 -3.91 -1.22 20.56
CA ARG A 484 -5.23 -1.78 20.85
C ARG A 484 -5.56 -2.76 19.75
N VAL A 485 -5.84 -4.01 20.13
CA VAL A 485 -6.11 -5.09 19.19
C VAL A 485 -7.27 -5.93 19.68
N VAL A 486 -8.03 -6.51 18.77
CA VAL A 486 -9.08 -7.47 19.12
C VAL A 486 -8.55 -8.89 18.91
N ALA A 487 -8.68 -9.73 19.93
CA ALA A 487 -8.39 -11.15 19.85
C ALA A 487 -9.54 -11.92 19.19
N ASN A 488 -9.51 -12.01 17.86
CA ASN A 488 -10.56 -12.63 17.07
C ASN A 488 -10.10 -13.45 15.86
N GLY A 489 -8.80 -13.52 15.59
CA GLY A 489 -8.21 -14.41 14.61
C GLY A 489 -8.56 -15.86 14.94
N TYR A 490 -8.89 -16.66 13.92
CA TYR A 490 -9.29 -18.04 14.13
C TYR A 490 -8.09 -18.93 14.50
N ARG A 491 -8.25 -19.74 15.55
CA ARG A 491 -7.26 -20.63 16.13
C ARG A 491 -7.83 -22.03 16.28
N ALA A 492 -7.52 -22.87 15.30
CA ALA A 492 -8.00 -24.24 15.25
C ALA A 492 -7.52 -25.07 16.45
N ASP A 493 -6.31 -24.81 16.92
CA ASP A 493 -5.70 -25.44 18.09
C ASP A 493 -6.39 -25.03 19.40
N VAL A 494 -6.71 -23.74 19.57
CA VAL A 494 -7.44 -23.24 20.76
C VAL A 494 -8.88 -23.78 20.79
N ARG A 495 -9.52 -23.85 19.63
CA ARG A 495 -10.84 -24.50 19.48
C ARG A 495 -10.79 -25.99 19.83
N ALA A 496 -9.78 -26.71 19.34
CA ALA A 496 -9.60 -28.13 19.63
C ALA A 496 -9.36 -28.40 21.13
N ALA A 497 -8.78 -27.42 21.85
CA ALA A 497 -8.62 -27.46 23.30
C ALA A 497 -9.90 -27.14 24.09
N GLY A 498 -11.02 -26.85 23.42
CA GLY A 498 -12.32 -26.59 24.05
C GLY A 498 -12.48 -25.19 24.64
N LEU A 499 -11.65 -24.22 24.24
CA LEU A 499 -11.66 -22.85 24.75
C LEU A 499 -12.44 -21.90 23.83
N GLY A 500 -13.75 -22.13 23.73
CA GLY A 500 -14.68 -21.31 22.94
C GLY A 500 -14.64 -21.58 21.43
N SER A 501 -15.10 -20.60 20.64
CA SER A 501 -15.22 -20.68 19.16
C SER A 501 -13.89 -20.80 18.41
N GLY A 502 -12.76 -20.50 19.06
CA GLY A 502 -11.45 -20.38 18.44
C GLY A 502 -11.18 -19.00 17.82
N CYS A 503 -12.14 -18.07 17.82
CA CYS A 503 -11.92 -16.69 17.39
C CYS A 503 -11.30 -15.88 18.54
N CYS A 504 -10.01 -16.12 18.79
CA CYS A 504 -9.31 -15.59 19.96
C CYS A 504 -7.85 -15.23 19.67
N GLY A 505 -7.37 -15.39 18.44
CA GLY A 505 -6.03 -15.01 18.02
C GLY A 505 -5.91 -13.51 17.83
N PHE A 506 -4.76 -12.93 18.12
CA PHE A 506 -4.43 -11.57 17.71
C PHE A 506 -3.01 -11.53 17.19
N ALA A 507 -2.76 -10.58 16.30
CA ALA A 507 -1.44 -10.14 15.92
C ALA A 507 -1.54 -8.64 15.70
N VAL A 508 -0.71 -7.88 16.40
CA VAL A 508 -0.65 -6.43 16.28
C VAL A 508 0.79 -5.98 16.32
N ALA A 509 1.11 -5.02 15.46
CA ALA A 509 2.42 -4.38 15.50
C ALA A 509 2.60 -3.64 16.84
N ILE A 510 3.80 -3.75 17.40
CA ILE A 510 4.21 -2.94 18.55
C ILE A 510 4.90 -1.69 17.98
N PRO A 511 4.38 -0.48 18.27
CA PRO A 511 5.05 0.75 17.86
C PRO A 511 6.48 0.78 18.38
N ALA A 512 7.45 1.06 17.52
CA ALA A 512 8.85 1.12 17.90
C ALA A 512 9.10 2.30 18.85
N GLY A 513 10.03 2.07 19.78
CA GLY A 513 10.27 2.98 20.90
C GLY A 513 9.46 2.64 22.15
N ALA A 514 8.51 1.71 22.05
CA ALA A 514 7.85 1.06 23.17
C ALA A 514 8.89 0.40 24.10
N LYS A 515 9.06 0.93 25.32
CA LYS A 515 10.08 0.47 26.28
C LYS A 515 9.47 -0.37 27.39
N GLY A 516 10.11 -1.50 27.66
CA GLY A 516 9.75 -2.41 28.76
C GLY A 516 9.16 -3.72 28.27
N ALA A 517 8.84 -4.60 29.21
CA ALA A 517 8.27 -5.90 28.87
C ALA A 517 6.92 -5.72 28.18
N VAL A 518 6.75 -6.39 27.03
CA VAL A 518 5.45 -6.45 26.35
C VAL A 518 4.52 -7.29 27.20
N SER A 519 3.39 -6.70 27.58
CA SER A 519 2.33 -7.43 28.27
C SER A 519 1.01 -7.09 27.63
N VAL A 520 0.18 -8.11 27.46
CA VAL A 520 -1.17 -7.93 26.97
C VAL A 520 -2.10 -8.02 28.15
N ARG A 521 -2.95 -7.00 28.28
CA ARG A 521 -3.99 -6.98 29.30
C ARG A 521 -5.30 -6.70 28.62
N ARG A 522 -6.38 -6.98 29.36
CA ARG A 522 -7.66 -6.40 29.01
C ARG A 522 -7.48 -4.86 29.03
N ALA A 523 -7.96 -4.20 27.97
CA ALA A 523 -8.01 -2.74 27.78
C ALA A 523 -8.49 -1.84 28.92
#